data_AF-A0A0K2ZF15-F1
#
_entry.id   AF-A0A0K2ZF15-F1
#
_cell.length_a   1.000
_cell.length_b   1.000
_cell.length_c   1.000
_cell.angle_alpha   90.00
_cell.angle_beta   90.00
_cell.angle_gamma   90.00
#
_symmetry.space_group_name_H-M   'P 1'
#
loop_
_entity.id
_entity.type
_entity.pdbx_description
1 polymer ?
#
loop_
_entity_poly.entity_id
_entity_poly.type
_entity_poly.pdbx_seq_one_letter_code
_entity_poly.pdbx_strand_id
1 'polypeptide(L)'
;MSAVTSKVINFRAPAAKQALIDHAVEVSGMNRTEFILDAVCEKAREVLADQTRFALSPQQLQRFNALLDAPLESNAAIRRLLSTPAPWEH
;
A
#
# COMPACT_ATOMS: atom_id res chain seq x y z
N MET A 1 -11.97 10.78 18.04
CA MET A 1 -12.07 9.66 17.09
C MET A 1 -12.61 10.24 15.80
N SER A 2 -11.78 10.37 14.76
CA SER A 2 -12.24 10.90 13.47
C SER A 2 -13.16 9.89 12.81
N ALA A 3 -14.38 10.31 12.47
CA ALA A 3 -15.34 9.44 11.80
C ALA A 3 -14.78 9.01 10.43
N VAL A 4 -14.75 7.71 10.17
CA VAL A 4 -14.39 7.16 8.86
C VAL A 4 -15.53 7.51 7.91
N THR A 5 -15.30 8.48 7.02
CA THR A 5 -16.28 8.83 6.00
C THR A 5 -16.21 7.79 4.88
N SER A 6 -17.31 7.06 4.65
CA SER A 6 -17.42 6.17 3.50
C SER A 6 -17.71 6.99 2.22
N LYS A 7 -17.15 6.57 1.09
CA LYS A 7 -17.39 7.18 -0.23
C LYS A 7 -17.87 6.11 -1.20
N VAL A 8 -18.87 6.45 -2.01
CA VAL A 8 -19.39 5.57 -3.06
C VAL A 8 -18.43 5.59 -4.25
N ILE A 9 -18.08 4.41 -4.76
CA ILE A 9 -17.27 4.25 -5.97
C ILE A 9 -18.15 3.64 -7.06
N ASN A 10 -18.36 4.39 -8.15
CA ASN A 10 -19.17 3.96 -9.28
C ASN A 10 -18.29 3.45 -10.42
N PHE A 11 -18.57 2.24 -10.92
CA PHE A 11 -17.85 1.65 -12.05
C PHE A 11 -18.82 1.30 -13.18
N ARG A 12 -18.37 1.50 -14.43
CA ARG A 12 -19.02 0.94 -15.62
C ARG A 12 -18.15 -0.17 -16.18
N ALA A 13 -18.69 -1.37 -16.25
CA ALA A 13 -18.02 -2.53 -16.81
C ALA A 13 -18.76 -3.02 -18.08
N PRO A 14 -18.03 -3.39 -19.15
CA PRO A 14 -18.61 -4.13 -20.26
C PRO A 14 -19.21 -5.45 -19.80
N ALA A 15 -20.30 -5.89 -20.45
CA ALA A 15 -21.05 -7.10 -20.07
C ALA A 15 -20.16 -8.35 -19.93
N ALA A 16 -19.18 -8.55 -20.82
CA ALA A 16 -18.25 -9.67 -20.75
C ALA A 16 -17.39 -9.67 -19.48
N LYS A 17 -16.92 -8.50 -19.04
CA LYS A 17 -16.14 -8.38 -17.80
C LYS A 17 -17.02 -8.60 -16.57
N GLN A 18 -18.26 -8.11 -16.62
CA GLN A 18 -19.23 -8.34 -15.56
C GLN A 18 -19.56 -9.84 -15.41
N ALA A 19 -19.81 -10.55 -16.51
CA ALA A 19 -20.08 -11.99 -16.48
C ALA A 19 -18.91 -12.79 -15.87
N LEU A 20 -17.67 -12.42 -16.18
CA LEU A 20 -16.48 -13.03 -15.57
C LEU A 20 -16.43 -12.80 -14.05
N ILE A 21 -16.65 -11.56 -13.61
CA ILE A 21 -16.66 -11.23 -12.17
C ILE A 21 -17.79 -11.98 -11.46
N ASP A 22 -18.97 -12.02 -12.06
CA ASP A 22 -20.15 -12.68 -11.47
C ASP A 22 -19.90 -14.18 -11.28
N HIS A 23 -19.25 -14.83 -12.24
CA HIS A 23 -18.87 -16.23 -12.10
C HIS A 23 -17.81 -16.45 -11.01
N ALA A 24 -16.81 -15.57 -10.90
CA ALA A 24 -15.80 -15.65 -9.84
C ALA A 24 -16.41 -15.43 -8.44
N VAL A 25 -17.38 -14.52 -8.33
CA VAL A 25 -18.17 -14.28 -7.11
C VAL A 25 -18.96 -15.53 -6.72
N GLU A 26 -19.61 -16.20 -7.68
CA GLU A 26 -20.34 -17.44 -7.44
C GLU A 26 -19.42 -18.57 -6.93
N VAL A 27 -18.25 -18.73 -7.54
CA VAL A 27 -17.27 -19.77 -7.13
C VAL A 27 -16.64 -19.45 -5.77
N SER A 28 -16.37 -18.18 -5.47
CA SER A 28 -15.76 -17.78 -4.20
C SER A 28 -16.74 -17.75 -3.03
N GLY A 29 -18.05 -17.68 -3.31
CA GLY A 29 -19.09 -17.52 -2.28
C GLY A 29 -19.08 -16.15 -1.59
N MET A 30 -18.27 -15.21 -2.06
CA MET A 30 -18.16 -13.85 -1.51
C MET A 30 -19.31 -12.96 -1.99
N ASN A 31 -19.56 -11.85 -1.28
CA ASN A 31 -20.42 -10.81 -1.84
C ASN A 31 -19.68 -10.08 -2.98
N ARG A 32 -20.39 -9.74 -4.07
CA ARG A 32 -19.85 -9.04 -5.24
C ARG A 32 -19.06 -7.77 -4.88
N THR A 33 -19.61 -6.93 -3.99
CA THR A 33 -18.96 -5.67 -3.60
C THR A 33 -17.66 -5.93 -2.84
N GLU A 34 -17.65 -6.90 -1.95
CA GLU A 34 -16.48 -7.28 -1.15
C GLU A 34 -15.39 -7.86 -2.06
N PHE A 35 -15.75 -8.82 -2.91
CA PHE A 35 -14.84 -9.41 -3.90
C PHE A 35 -14.16 -8.34 -4.77
N ILE A 36 -14.94 -7.39 -5.30
CA ILE A 36 -14.39 -6.31 -6.14
C ILE A 36 -13.48 -5.39 -5.33
N LEU A 37 -13.88 -4.99 -4.12
CA LEU A 37 -13.07 -4.10 -3.28
C LEU A 37 -11.75 -4.76 -2.89
N ASP A 38 -11.77 -6.02 -2.49
CA ASP A 38 -10.58 -6.77 -2.09
C ASP A 38 -9.63 -6.95 -3.26
N ALA A 39 -10.13 -7.36 -4.43
CA ALA A 39 -9.33 -7.51 -5.64
C ALA A 39 -8.69 -6.18 -6.08
N VAL A 40 -9.43 -5.08 -6.02
CA VAL A 40 -8.90 -3.74 -6.34
C VAL A 40 -7.85 -3.31 -5.32
N CYS A 41 -8.07 -3.56 -4.02
CA CYS A 41 -7.11 -3.23 -2.97
C CYS A 41 -5.84 -4.06 -3.05
N GLU A 42 -5.96 -5.36 -3.36
CA GLU A 42 -4.82 -6.24 -3.61
C GLU A 42 -4.00 -5.71 -4.78
N LYS A 43 -4.66 -5.42 -5.92
CA LYS A 43 -3.94 -4.89 -7.07
C LYS A 43 -3.30 -3.53 -6.81
N ALA A 44 -3.97 -2.66 -6.05
CA ALA A 44 -3.40 -1.39 -5.64
C ALA A 44 -2.15 -1.59 -4.77
N ARG A 45 -2.18 -2.54 -3.83
CA ARG A 45 -1.02 -2.88 -2.99
C ARG A 45 0.15 -3.41 -3.82
N GLU A 46 -0.10 -4.30 -4.78
CA GLU A 46 0.93 -4.78 -5.70
C GLU A 46 1.59 -3.63 -6.47
N VAL A 47 0.78 -2.75 -7.08
CA VAL A 47 1.30 -1.61 -7.86
C VAL A 47 2.15 -0.68 -6.99
N LEU A 48 1.74 -0.45 -5.74
CA LEU A 48 2.50 0.37 -4.80
C LEU A 48 3.77 -0.34 -4.30
N ALA A 49 3.73 -1.66 -4.11
CA ALA A 49 4.90 -2.44 -3.72
C ALA A 49 5.96 -2.46 -4.85
N ASP A 50 5.52 -2.51 -6.10
CA ASP A 50 6.38 -2.49 -7.28
C ASP A 50 6.89 -1.07 -7.62
N GLN A 51 6.42 -0.03 -6.91
CA GLN A 51 6.80 1.36 -7.18
C GLN A 51 8.27 1.60 -6.81
N THR A 52 9.11 1.79 -7.82
CA THR A 52 10.54 2.11 -7.66
C THR A 52 10.88 3.59 -7.85
N ARG A 53 9.95 4.39 -8.38
CA ARG A 53 10.16 5.82 -8.64
C ARG A 53 9.20 6.68 -7.82
N PHE A 54 9.77 7.61 -7.06
CA PHE A 54 9.04 8.57 -6.25
C PHE A 54 9.29 9.98 -6.80
N ALA A 55 8.22 10.63 -7.27
CA ALA A 55 8.28 12.02 -7.70
C ALA A 55 8.11 12.94 -6.49
N LEU A 56 9.07 13.83 -6.26
CA LEU A 56 9.03 14.80 -5.18
C LEU A 56 8.92 16.21 -5.76
N SER A 57 8.07 17.05 -5.16
CA SER A 57 8.10 18.49 -5.39
C SER A 57 9.40 19.09 -4.83
N PRO A 58 9.80 20.29 -5.27
CA PRO A 58 11.00 20.95 -4.72
C PRO A 58 10.99 21.08 -3.20
N GLN A 59 9.82 21.36 -2.60
CA GLN A 59 9.67 21.46 -1.15
C GLN A 59 9.84 20.09 -0.45
N GLN A 60 9.30 19.02 -1.06
CA GLN A 60 9.46 17.66 -0.53
C GLN A 60 10.92 17.21 -0.61
N LEU A 61 11.62 17.54 -1.70
CA LEU A 61 13.03 17.22 -1.87
C LEU A 61 13.91 17.99 -0.88
N GLN A 62 13.65 19.28 -0.66
CA GLN A 62 14.37 20.07 0.34
C GLN A 62 14.19 19.49 1.75
N ARG A 63 12.95 19.13 2.12
CA ARG A 63 12.66 18.48 3.40
C ARG A 63 13.35 17.13 3.53
N PHE A 64 13.36 16.33 2.45
CA PHE A 64 14.04 15.04 2.42
C PHE A 64 15.53 15.18 2.66
N ASN A 65 16.20 16.10 1.95
CA ASN A 65 17.63 16.36 2.13
C ASN A 65 17.95 16.86 3.55
N ALA A 66 17.14 17.78 4.10
CA ALA A 66 17.33 18.25 5.47
C ALA A 66 17.25 17.12 6.52
N LEU A 67 16.42 16.09 6.27
CA LEU A 67 16.35 14.91 7.14
C LEU A 67 17.55 13.97 6.97
N LEU A 68 18.14 13.89 5.77
CA LEU A 68 19.35 13.12 5.53
C LEU A 68 20.59 13.76 6.15
N ASP A 69 20.67 15.09 6.08
CA ASP A 69 21.79 15.86 6.61
C ASP A 69 21.72 16.04 8.14
N ALA A 70 20.55 15.80 8.74
CA ALA A 70 20.36 15.92 10.19
C ALA A 70 21.23 14.88 10.93
N PRO A 71 21.98 15.27 11.96
CA PRO A 71 22.71 14.32 12.80
C PRO A 71 21.76 13.25 13.35
N LEU A 72 22.19 11.99 13.31
CA LEU A 72 21.50 10.93 14.03
C LEU A 72 21.60 11.21 15.53
N GLU A 73 20.54 11.74 16.12
CA GLU A 73 20.44 11.80 17.57
C GLU A 73 20.53 10.39 18.14
N SER A 74 20.98 10.28 19.40
CA SER A 74 21.20 8.99 20.07
C SER A 74 19.90 8.18 20.16
N ASN A 75 19.61 7.43 19.10
CA ASN A 75 18.38 6.67 18.95
C ASN A 75 18.60 5.24 19.39
N ALA A 76 18.05 4.90 20.57
CA ALA A 76 18.15 3.57 21.15
C ALA A 76 17.62 2.46 20.21
N ALA A 77 16.61 2.75 19.37
CA ALA A 77 16.07 1.79 18.42
C ALA A 77 17.04 1.51 17.27
N ILE A 78 17.73 2.54 16.74
CA ILE A 78 18.75 2.35 15.70
C ILE A 78 19.93 1.54 16.25
N ARG A 79 20.41 1.85 17.47
CA ARG A 79 21.47 1.07 18.11
C ARG A 79 21.08 -0.38 18.28
N ARG A 80 19.86 -0.64 18.78
CA ARG A 80 19.32 -2.00 18.93
C ARG A 80 19.26 -2.72 17.58
N LEU A 81 18.78 -2.07 16.53
CA LEU A 81 18.69 -2.64 15.18
C LEU A 81 20.09 -3.04 14.66
N LEU A 82 21.06 -2.14 14.75
CA LEU A 82 22.43 -2.39 14.27
C LEU A 82 23.21 -3.40 15.12
N SER A 83 22.86 -3.55 16.40
CA SER A 83 23.42 -4.59 17.29
C SER A 83 22.70 -5.94 17.19
N THR A 84 21.59 -6.03 16.45
CA THR A 84 20.88 -7.30 16.29
C THR A 84 21.64 -8.15 15.27
N PRO A 85 22.13 -9.36 15.64
CA PRO A 85 22.82 -10.24 14.71
C PRO A 85 21.91 -10.57 13.53
N ALA A 86 22.48 -10.66 12.34
CA ALA A 86 21.67 -10.92 11.18
C ALA A 86 21.05 -12.34 11.26
N PRO A 87 19.82 -12.57 10.77
CA PRO A 87 19.14 -13.87 10.87
C PRO A 87 19.87 -15.05 10.21
N TRP A 88 20.93 -14.78 9.44
CA TRP A 88 21.73 -15.77 8.71
C TRP A 88 23.15 -15.95 9.29
N GLU A 89 23.51 -15.27 10.37
CA GLU A 89 24.83 -15.37 11.03
C GLU A 89 24.88 -16.45 12.12
N HIS A 90 24.29 -17.61 11.83
CA HIS A 90 24.40 -18.79 12.70
C HIS A 90 25.74 -19.51 12.50
#